data_AF-A0A378BS74-F1
#
_entry.id   AF-A0A378BS74-F1
#
_cell.length_a   1.000
_cell.length_b   1.000
_cell.length_c   1.000
_cell.angle_alpha   90.00
_cell.angle_beta   90.00
_cell.angle_gamma   90.00
#
_symmetry.space_group_name_H-M   'P 1'
#
loop_
_entity.id
_entity.type
_entity.pdbx_description
1 polymer ?
#
loop_
_entity_poly.entity_id
_entity_poly.type
_entity_poly.pdbx_seq_one_letter_code
_entity_poly.pdbx_strand_id
1 'polypeptide(L)'
;MAAGGRKRWLSCLCAYAEKVFARYHPKVTRWFTFNEPIVVQTRVYLDALRWPYEQNTSTWMQWNYHKVLATASVVKRFRELGYPGTVGCILNPEVTYPRSRAPHDLRAAEIYDLFYNRMFLDPLVHGVWPPELLALLEQHQVTWETSEEDLAVIREHTVDELGINLYYPHRVKAPSRAWHPHTPFHPAWYYEPFELPGRRMNASRGWEIYRKSSLIWRCG
;
A
#
# COMPACT_ATOMS: atom_id res chain seq x y z
N MET A 1 -4.25 -10.87 -15.37
CA MET A 1 -3.05 -11.28 -16.15
C MET A 1 -3.05 -12.80 -16.19
N ALA A 2 -2.80 -13.46 -17.33
CA ALA A 2 -2.70 -14.92 -17.35
C ALA A 2 -1.65 -15.41 -16.33
N ALA A 3 -1.92 -16.52 -15.63
CA ALA A 3 -1.08 -17.05 -14.55
C ALA A 3 0.42 -17.18 -14.90
N GLY A 4 0.76 -17.39 -16.18
CA GLY A 4 2.12 -17.43 -16.70
C GLY A 4 2.86 -16.07 -16.71
N GLY A 5 2.15 -14.96 -16.91
CA GLY A 5 2.74 -13.62 -16.91
C GLY A 5 3.20 -13.17 -15.53
N ARG A 6 2.40 -13.49 -14.50
CA ARG A 6 2.72 -13.23 -13.09
C ARG A 6 3.98 -13.94 -12.63
N LYS A 7 4.05 -15.26 -12.85
CA LYS A 7 5.21 -16.09 -12.46
C LYS A 7 6.50 -15.61 -13.13
N ARG A 8 6.43 -15.18 -14.39
CA ARG A 8 7.57 -14.62 -15.13
C ARG A 8 8.04 -13.28 -14.58
N TRP A 9 7.13 -12.35 -14.26
CA TRP A 9 7.51 -11.06 -13.69
C TRP A 9 8.21 -11.22 -12.33
N LEU A 10 7.63 -12.03 -11.45
CA LEU A 10 8.19 -12.26 -10.12
C LEU A 10 9.58 -12.91 -10.20
N SER A 11 9.76 -13.91 -11.08
CA SER A 11 11.07 -14.54 -11.27
C SER A 11 12.11 -13.58 -11.84
N CYS A 12 11.73 -12.71 -12.78
CA CYS A 12 12.62 -11.67 -13.31
C CYS A 12 13.04 -10.67 -12.22
N LEU A 13 12.12 -10.23 -11.35
CA LEU A 13 12.44 -9.32 -10.26
C LEU A 13 13.40 -9.96 -9.25
N CYS A 14 13.14 -11.20 -8.83
CA CYS A 14 14.03 -11.91 -7.91
C CYS A 14 15.41 -12.14 -8.51
N ALA A 15 15.50 -12.50 -9.81
CA ALA A 15 16.77 -12.65 -10.51
C ALA A 15 17.54 -11.32 -10.59
N TYR A 16 16.84 -10.20 -10.83
CA TYR A 16 17.44 -8.87 -10.77
C TYR A 16 18.00 -8.57 -9.37
N ALA A 17 17.19 -8.75 -8.33
CA ALA A 17 17.60 -8.50 -6.94
C ALA A 17 18.82 -9.33 -6.56
N GLU A 18 18.85 -10.61 -6.92
CA GLU A 18 19.98 -11.51 -6.69
C GLU A 18 21.28 -10.98 -7.33
N LYS A 19 21.24 -10.50 -8.58
CA LYS A 19 22.42 -9.90 -9.22
C LYS A 19 22.89 -8.64 -8.52
N VAL A 20 21.97 -7.82 -8.03
CA VAL A 20 22.29 -6.61 -7.27
C VAL A 20 22.93 -6.98 -5.92
N PHE A 21 22.36 -7.93 -5.18
CA PHE A 21 22.92 -8.40 -3.92
C PHE A 21 24.32 -8.97 -4.11
N ALA A 22 24.50 -9.90 -5.06
CA ALA A 22 25.80 -10.50 -5.37
C ALA A 22 26.88 -9.45 -5.66
N ARG A 23 26.51 -8.34 -6.32
CA ARG A 23 27.45 -7.30 -6.71
C ARG A 23 27.80 -6.33 -5.57
N TYR A 24 26.86 -6.02 -4.69
CA TYR A 24 27.00 -4.91 -3.74
C TYR A 24 26.86 -5.28 -2.25
N HIS A 25 26.51 -6.52 -1.89
CA HIS A 25 26.46 -6.96 -0.48
C HIS A 25 27.76 -6.72 0.33
N PRO A 26 28.98 -6.65 -0.24
CA PRO A 26 30.16 -6.32 0.55
C PRO A 26 30.19 -4.84 1.02
N LYS A 27 29.35 -3.97 0.46
CA LYS A 27 29.31 -2.53 0.74
C LYS A 27 27.95 -2.03 1.22
N VAL A 28 26.88 -2.77 0.94
CA VAL A 28 25.50 -2.37 1.22
C VAL A 28 24.89 -3.38 2.18
N THR A 29 24.47 -2.89 3.35
CA THR A 29 23.90 -3.71 4.43
C THR A 29 22.41 -3.48 4.63
N ARG A 30 21.83 -2.45 4.00
CA ARG A 30 20.40 -2.10 4.10
C ARG A 30 19.81 -1.97 2.71
N TRP A 31 18.75 -2.73 2.45
CA TRP A 31 18.13 -2.87 1.15
C TRP A 31 16.66 -2.51 1.22
N PHE A 32 16.10 -1.93 0.16
CA PHE A 32 14.68 -1.66 0.07
C PHE A 32 14.15 -2.13 -1.29
N THR A 33 13.08 -2.91 -1.29
CA THR A 33 12.52 -3.52 -2.51
C THR A 33 11.81 -2.50 -3.39
N PHE A 34 10.88 -1.75 -2.79
CA PHE A 34 10.10 -0.71 -3.46
C PHE A 34 10.15 0.59 -2.66
N ASN A 35 10.09 1.70 -3.39
CA ASN A 35 9.70 2.99 -2.85
C ASN A 35 8.23 3.26 -3.20
N GLU A 36 7.42 3.47 -2.16
CA GLU A 36 6.01 3.83 -2.24
C GLU A 36 5.23 2.87 -3.15
N PRO A 37 5.18 1.57 -2.80
CA PRO A 37 4.66 0.55 -3.69
C PRO A 37 3.22 0.83 -4.11
N ILE A 38 2.42 1.57 -3.35
CA ILE A 38 1.02 1.91 -3.66
C ILE A 38 0.84 2.91 -4.82
N VAL A 39 1.79 3.80 -5.07
CA VAL A 39 1.55 5.03 -5.86
C VAL A 39 1.21 4.76 -7.32
N VAL A 40 1.99 3.91 -7.99
CA VAL A 40 1.89 3.75 -9.46
C VAL A 40 0.53 3.22 -9.89
N GLN A 41 0.08 2.11 -9.32
CA GLN A 41 -1.18 1.46 -9.61
C GLN A 41 -2.37 2.31 -9.17
N THR A 42 -2.23 3.09 -8.10
CA THR A 42 -3.26 4.04 -7.68
C THR A 42 -3.48 5.07 -8.78
N ARG A 43 -2.40 5.68 -9.31
CA ARG A 43 -2.52 6.66 -10.40
C ARG A 43 -2.95 6.05 -11.74
N VAL A 44 -2.64 4.78 -11.99
CA VAL A 44 -2.96 4.10 -13.26
C VAL A 44 -4.37 3.54 -13.28
N TYR A 45 -4.74 2.72 -12.29
CA TYR A 45 -5.99 1.95 -12.30
C TYR A 45 -7.02 2.43 -11.30
N LEU A 46 -6.63 3.02 -10.17
CA LEU A 46 -7.63 3.51 -9.22
C LEU A 46 -8.17 4.88 -9.63
N ASP A 47 -7.26 5.82 -9.89
CA ASP A 47 -7.59 7.20 -10.23
C ASP A 47 -7.76 7.41 -11.75
N ALA A 48 -7.35 6.44 -12.57
CA ALA A 48 -7.33 6.54 -14.04
C ALA A 48 -6.63 7.80 -14.59
N LEU A 49 -5.61 8.31 -13.89
CA LEU A 49 -4.89 9.55 -14.25
C LEU A 49 -3.71 9.32 -15.20
N ARG A 50 -3.34 8.07 -15.44
CA ARG A 50 -2.23 7.68 -16.31
C ARG A 50 -2.70 6.59 -17.25
N TRP A 51 -2.03 6.47 -18.41
CA TRP A 51 -2.26 5.39 -19.36
C TRP A 51 -2.40 4.03 -18.65
N PRO A 52 -3.45 3.23 -18.94
CA PRO A 52 -4.39 3.37 -20.07
C PRO A 52 -5.62 4.26 -19.82
N TYR A 53 -5.66 5.04 -18.72
CA TYR A 53 -6.83 5.86 -18.33
C TYR A 53 -8.09 5.03 -18.08
N GLU A 54 -7.90 3.85 -17.49
CA GLU A 54 -8.95 2.91 -17.15
C GLU A 54 -9.11 2.83 -15.63
N GLN A 55 -10.32 3.10 -15.12
CA GLN A 55 -10.63 2.84 -13.72
C GLN A 55 -10.94 1.35 -13.52
N ASN A 56 -10.09 0.65 -12.77
CA ASN A 56 -10.21 -0.78 -12.50
C ASN A 56 -9.67 -1.13 -11.10
N THR A 57 -10.55 -1.12 -10.11
CA THR A 57 -10.20 -1.34 -8.70
C THR A 57 -9.69 -2.76 -8.44
N SER A 58 -10.23 -3.79 -9.12
CA SER A 58 -9.71 -5.17 -8.99
C SER A 58 -8.28 -5.29 -9.52
N THR A 59 -7.94 -4.61 -10.62
CA THR A 59 -6.56 -4.57 -11.13
C THR A 59 -5.63 -3.81 -10.19
N TRP A 60 -6.10 -2.69 -9.61
CA TRP A 60 -5.37 -1.97 -8.57
C TRP A 60 -5.04 -2.88 -7.37
N MET A 61 -6.02 -3.64 -6.88
CA MET A 61 -5.86 -4.57 -5.76
C MET A 61 -4.91 -5.74 -6.12
N GLN A 62 -5.03 -6.30 -7.32
CA GLN A 62 -4.10 -7.34 -7.80
C GLN A 62 -2.64 -6.84 -7.84
N TRP A 63 -2.42 -5.60 -8.27
CA TRP A 63 -1.08 -5.01 -8.32
C TRP A 63 -0.54 -4.72 -6.91
N ASN A 64 -1.39 -4.30 -5.98
CA ASN A 64 -1.01 -4.16 -4.57
C ASN A 64 -0.53 -5.51 -4.00
N TYR A 65 -1.34 -6.56 -4.18
CA TYR A 65 -1.01 -7.92 -3.76
C TYR A 65 0.32 -8.41 -4.35
N HIS A 66 0.53 -8.24 -5.66
CA HIS A 66 1.78 -8.67 -6.31
C HIS A 66 3.03 -7.97 -5.76
N LYS A 67 2.93 -6.70 -5.36
CA LYS A 67 4.06 -5.96 -4.78
C LYS A 67 4.40 -6.42 -3.36
N VAL A 68 3.39 -6.81 -2.58
CA VAL A 68 3.60 -7.48 -1.28
C VAL A 68 4.29 -8.83 -1.49
N LEU A 69 3.74 -9.69 -2.35
CA LEU A 69 4.33 -10.99 -2.68
C LEU A 69 5.77 -10.87 -3.20
N ALA A 70 6.03 -9.88 -4.07
CA ALA A 70 7.36 -9.60 -4.58
C ALA A 70 8.34 -9.21 -3.48
N THR A 71 7.91 -8.37 -2.54
CA THR A 71 8.75 -7.99 -1.41
C THR A 71 9.11 -9.21 -0.57
N ALA A 72 8.12 -10.02 -0.19
CA ALA A 72 8.34 -11.25 0.57
C ALA A 72 9.24 -12.24 -0.19
N SER A 73 9.07 -12.36 -1.51
CA SER A 73 9.90 -13.23 -2.34
C SER A 73 11.36 -12.77 -2.42
N VAL A 74 11.61 -11.45 -2.44
CA VAL A 74 12.96 -10.90 -2.38
C VAL A 74 13.60 -11.12 -1.01
N VAL A 75 12.84 -10.95 0.08
CA VAL A 75 13.29 -11.28 1.45
C VAL A 75 13.65 -12.76 1.55
N LYS A 76 12.78 -13.65 1.08
CA LYS A 76 13.02 -15.09 0.99
C LYS A 76 14.34 -15.39 0.29
N ARG A 77 14.52 -14.86 -0.92
CA ARG A 77 15.71 -15.08 -1.74
C ARG A 77 16.98 -14.52 -1.08
N PHE A 78 16.91 -13.35 -0.46
CA PHE A 78 18.04 -12.75 0.25
C PHE A 78 18.52 -13.65 1.40
N ARG A 79 17.57 -14.19 2.19
CA ARG A 79 17.84 -15.11 3.30
C ARG A 79 18.36 -16.47 2.83
N GLU A 80 17.76 -17.06 1.79
CA GLU A 80 18.18 -18.34 1.19
C GLU A 80 19.64 -18.30 0.68
N LEU A 81 20.07 -17.16 0.15
CA LEU A 81 21.44 -16.97 -0.35
C LEU A 81 22.45 -16.58 0.73
N GLY A 82 22.00 -16.41 1.98
CA GLY A 82 22.88 -16.13 3.12
C GLY A 82 23.57 -14.77 3.07
N TYR A 83 22.96 -13.77 2.42
CA TYR A 83 23.51 -12.42 2.42
C TYR A 83 23.37 -11.75 3.80
N PRO A 84 24.39 -11.03 4.29
CA PRO A 84 24.28 -10.27 5.53
C PRO A 84 23.55 -8.93 5.28
N GLY A 85 22.74 -8.49 6.25
CA GLY A 85 22.06 -7.20 6.20
C GLY A 85 20.55 -7.30 6.41
N THR A 86 19.84 -6.23 6.06
CA THR A 86 18.39 -6.09 6.19
C THR A 86 17.73 -5.83 4.84
N VAL A 87 16.53 -6.38 4.65
CA VAL A 87 15.66 -6.10 3.50
C VAL A 87 14.35 -5.49 3.99
N GLY A 88 14.10 -4.27 3.52
CA GLY A 88 12.95 -3.45 3.85
C GLY A 88 12.08 -3.07 2.66
N CYS A 89 11.08 -2.25 2.95
CA CYS A 89 10.28 -1.54 1.96
C CYS A 89 10.09 -0.09 2.42
N ILE A 90 10.08 0.87 1.49
CA ILE A 90 9.79 2.26 1.80
C ILE A 90 8.33 2.53 1.48
N LEU A 91 7.54 2.89 2.49
CA LEU A 91 6.12 3.21 2.36
C LEU A 91 5.90 4.71 2.48
N ASN A 92 4.78 5.20 1.93
CA ASN A 92 4.24 6.54 2.17
C ASN A 92 2.90 6.44 2.92
N PRO A 93 2.89 6.11 4.23
CA PRO A 93 1.64 6.10 4.96
C PRO A 93 1.02 7.49 4.94
N GLU A 94 -0.19 7.56 4.41
CA GLU A 94 -0.98 8.77 4.41
C GLU A 94 -1.66 8.85 5.77
N VAL A 95 -0.99 9.51 6.72
CA VAL A 95 -1.52 9.68 8.08
C VAL A 95 -2.85 10.40 7.98
N THR A 96 -3.92 9.63 8.24
CA THR A 96 -5.29 10.05 7.95
C THR A 96 -5.94 10.59 9.21
N TYR A 97 -6.39 11.84 9.13
CA TYR A 97 -7.12 12.50 10.21
C TYR A 97 -8.60 12.61 9.85
N PRO A 98 -9.51 12.15 10.72
CA PRO A 98 -10.93 12.40 10.54
C PRO A 98 -11.23 13.90 10.74
N ARG A 99 -12.24 14.41 10.04
CA ARG A 99 -12.75 15.78 10.22
C ARG A 99 -13.18 16.06 11.66
N SER A 100 -13.78 15.07 12.31
CA SER A 100 -14.32 15.20 13.67
C SER A 100 -14.22 13.88 14.45
N ARG A 101 -14.66 13.89 15.71
CA ARG A 101 -14.78 12.69 16.56
C ARG A 101 -16.11 11.94 16.35
N ALA A 102 -16.95 12.37 15.41
CA ALA A 102 -18.20 11.69 15.13
C ALA A 102 -17.93 10.28 14.58
N PRO A 103 -18.74 9.25 14.94
CA PRO A 103 -18.50 7.88 14.52
C PRO A 103 -18.37 7.68 13.00
N HIS A 104 -19.14 8.41 12.20
CA HIS A 104 -19.09 8.32 10.74
C HIS A 104 -17.78 8.89 10.16
N ASP A 105 -17.22 9.96 10.74
CA ASP A 105 -15.95 10.53 10.30
C ASP A 105 -14.77 9.65 10.72
N LEU A 106 -14.85 9.04 11.92
CA LEU A 106 -13.87 8.06 12.37
C LEU A 106 -13.85 6.83 11.46
N ARG A 107 -15.02 6.30 11.11
CA ARG A 107 -15.12 5.16 10.20
C ARG A 107 -14.59 5.47 8.81
N ALA A 108 -14.82 6.67 8.28
CA ALA A 108 -14.25 7.11 7.00
C ALA A 108 -12.72 7.10 7.03
N ALA A 109 -12.11 7.60 8.11
CA ALA A 109 -10.66 7.57 8.29
C ALA A 109 -10.09 6.15 8.45
N GLU A 110 -10.80 5.28 9.17
CA GLU A 110 -10.42 3.87 9.34
C GLU A 110 -10.43 3.11 8.01
N ILE A 111 -11.48 3.27 7.20
CA ILE A 111 -11.57 2.62 5.89
C ILE A 111 -10.47 3.12 4.95
N TYR A 112 -10.16 4.42 4.99
CA TYR A 112 -9.01 4.96 4.25
C TYR A 112 -7.70 4.28 4.65
N ASP A 113 -7.45 4.19 5.96
CA ASP A 113 -6.25 3.55 6.49
C ASP A 113 -6.13 2.08 6.04
N LEU A 114 -7.24 1.33 6.03
CA LEU A 114 -7.29 -0.04 5.53
C LEU A 114 -6.86 -0.15 4.06
N PHE A 115 -7.46 0.65 3.17
CA PHE A 115 -7.21 0.56 1.73
C PHE A 115 -5.84 1.09 1.30
N TYR A 116 -5.32 2.13 1.95
CA TYR A 116 -4.13 2.83 1.49
C TYR A 116 -2.87 2.49 2.30
N ASN A 117 -3.00 2.32 3.61
CA ASN A 117 -1.84 2.12 4.48
C ASN A 117 -1.66 0.65 4.85
N ARG A 118 -2.67 0.05 5.49
CA ARG A 118 -2.63 -1.33 6.00
C ARG A 118 -2.67 -2.39 4.90
N MET A 119 -3.00 -2.00 3.67
CA MET A 119 -2.82 -2.83 2.47
C MET A 119 -1.35 -3.26 2.28
N PHE A 120 -0.38 -2.44 2.72
CA PHE A 120 1.05 -2.75 2.66
C PHE A 120 1.67 -2.93 4.04
N LEU A 121 1.31 -2.11 5.03
CA LEU A 121 1.95 -2.15 6.34
C LEU A 121 1.80 -3.53 6.99
N ASP A 122 0.56 -4.00 7.13
CA ASP A 122 0.25 -5.23 7.85
C ASP A 122 0.87 -6.47 7.20
N PRO A 123 0.72 -6.75 5.89
CA PRO A 123 1.32 -7.95 5.33
C PRO A 123 2.86 -7.90 5.27
N LEU A 124 3.47 -6.71 5.18
CA LEU A 124 4.93 -6.61 5.17
C LEU A 124 5.53 -6.84 6.56
N VAL A 125 4.82 -6.47 7.63
CA VAL A 125 5.30 -6.57 9.02
C VAL A 125 4.81 -7.84 9.72
N HIS A 126 3.54 -8.19 9.51
CA HIS A 126 2.84 -9.29 10.18
C HIS A 126 2.55 -10.48 9.26
N GLY A 127 2.82 -10.36 7.95
CA GLY A 127 2.62 -11.45 7.01
C GLY A 127 1.15 -11.72 6.65
N VAL A 128 0.21 -10.89 7.11
CA VAL A 128 -1.23 -11.05 6.89
C VAL A 128 -1.91 -9.70 6.66
N TRP A 129 -3.01 -9.70 5.92
CA TRP A 129 -3.87 -8.52 5.77
C TRP A 129 -4.91 -8.44 6.90
N PRO A 130 -5.40 -7.22 7.23
CA PRO A 130 -6.51 -7.05 8.17
C PRO A 130 -7.77 -7.78 7.69
N PRO A 131 -8.46 -8.56 8.56
CA PRO A 131 -9.74 -9.18 8.21
C PRO A 131 -10.79 -8.17 7.73
N GLU A 132 -10.79 -6.95 8.29
CA GLU A 132 -11.71 -5.89 7.92
C GLU A 132 -11.46 -5.40 6.48
N LEU A 133 -10.21 -5.37 6.04
CA LEU A 133 -9.88 -5.07 4.65
C LEU A 133 -10.40 -6.18 3.74
N LEU A 134 -10.12 -7.45 4.06
CA LEU A 134 -10.56 -8.59 3.25
C LEU A 134 -12.09 -8.62 3.09
N ALA A 135 -12.84 -8.39 4.18
CA ALA A 135 -14.29 -8.31 4.14
C ALA A 135 -14.81 -7.18 3.23
N LEU A 136 -14.15 -6.00 3.24
CA LEU A 136 -14.50 -4.90 2.34
C LEU A 136 -14.25 -5.24 0.87
N LEU A 137 -13.19 -5.99 0.57
CA LEU A 137 -12.86 -6.42 -0.79
C LEU A 137 -13.85 -7.46 -1.31
N GLU A 138 -14.25 -8.41 -0.48
CA GLU A 138 -15.29 -9.39 -0.79
C GLU A 138 -16.64 -8.70 -1.05
N GLN A 139 -17.04 -7.78 -0.16
CA GLN A 139 -18.29 -7.03 -0.28
C GLN A 139 -18.40 -6.30 -1.63
N HIS A 140 -17.28 -5.74 -2.12
CA HIS A 140 -17.24 -4.98 -3.37
C HIS A 140 -16.77 -5.78 -4.58
N GLN A 141 -16.54 -7.09 -4.42
CA GLN A 141 -16.09 -7.99 -5.47
C GLN A 141 -14.78 -7.52 -6.16
N VAL A 142 -13.87 -6.97 -5.36
CA VAL A 142 -12.56 -6.46 -5.81
C VAL A 142 -11.40 -7.21 -5.15
N THR A 143 -11.61 -8.48 -4.83
CA THR A 143 -10.56 -9.39 -4.35
C THR A 143 -9.51 -9.65 -5.42
N TRP A 144 -8.36 -10.18 -5.01
CA TRP A 144 -7.25 -10.52 -5.89
C TRP A 144 -7.12 -12.05 -6.04
N GLU A 145 -6.55 -12.47 -7.16
CA GLU A 145 -6.10 -13.84 -7.39
C GLU A 145 -4.87 -14.15 -6.52
N THR A 146 -4.97 -15.19 -5.69
CA THR A 146 -3.93 -15.65 -4.76
C THR A 146 -3.84 -17.18 -4.75
N SER A 147 -2.74 -17.74 -4.23
CA SER A 147 -2.63 -19.16 -3.91
C SER A 147 -2.07 -19.36 -2.49
N GLU A 148 -2.27 -20.55 -1.91
CA GLU A 148 -1.77 -20.86 -0.57
C GLU A 148 -0.24 -20.80 -0.48
N GLU A 149 0.47 -21.14 -1.56
CA GLU A 149 1.92 -21.05 -1.62
C GLU A 149 2.39 -19.60 -1.54
N ASP A 150 1.71 -18.68 -2.23
CA ASP A 150 2.04 -17.26 -2.17
C ASP A 150 1.76 -16.69 -0.77
N LEU A 151 0.64 -17.07 -0.16
CA LEU A 151 0.29 -16.67 1.20
C LEU A 151 1.29 -17.22 2.23
N ALA A 152 1.80 -18.43 2.04
CA ALA A 152 2.88 -18.97 2.85
C ALA A 152 4.16 -18.12 2.73
N VAL A 153 4.55 -17.76 1.49
CA VAL A 153 5.71 -16.89 1.26
C VAL A 153 5.57 -15.54 1.97
N ILE A 154 4.39 -14.91 1.89
CA ILE A 154 4.14 -13.62 2.56
C ILE A 154 4.18 -13.76 4.08
N ARG A 155 3.58 -14.81 4.64
CA ARG A 155 3.57 -15.08 6.08
C ARG A 155 4.97 -15.31 6.65
N GLU A 156 5.81 -16.06 5.94
CA GLU A 156 7.12 -16.50 6.43
C GLU A 156 8.25 -15.48 6.21
N HIS A 157 8.05 -14.54 5.27
CA HIS A 157 9.12 -13.64 4.82
C HIS A 157 8.73 -12.16 4.91
N THR A 158 8.48 -11.70 6.12
CA THR A 158 8.28 -10.28 6.47
C THR A 158 9.59 -9.49 6.41
N VAL A 159 9.45 -8.17 6.21
CA VAL A 159 10.60 -7.25 6.11
C VAL A 159 11.30 -7.06 7.45
N ASP A 160 12.59 -6.77 7.41
CA ASP A 160 13.38 -6.49 8.62
C ASP A 160 13.22 -5.01 9.08
N GLU A 161 12.91 -4.11 8.13
CA GLU A 161 12.72 -2.69 8.41
C GLU A 161 11.77 -2.00 7.42
N LEU A 162 11.17 -0.90 7.87
CA LEU A 162 10.34 -0.03 7.04
C LEU A 162 10.93 1.38 6.94
N GLY A 163 11.04 1.89 5.72
CA GLY A 163 11.24 3.31 5.47
C GLY A 163 9.89 4.02 5.42
N ILE A 164 9.79 5.22 6.01
CA ILE A 164 8.54 5.99 6.06
C ILE A 164 8.75 7.35 5.41
N ASN A 165 8.08 7.55 4.29
CA ASN A 165 7.99 8.82 3.59
C ASN A 165 6.75 9.58 4.10
N LEU A 166 6.98 10.65 4.87
CA LEU A 166 5.90 11.47 5.45
C LEU A 166 6.03 12.92 4.96
N TYR A 167 5.09 13.35 4.12
CA TYR A 167 5.15 14.66 3.46
C TYR A 167 4.07 15.63 3.94
N TYR A 168 2.81 15.19 3.94
CA TYR A 168 1.65 16.02 4.28
C TYR A 168 0.56 15.17 4.94
N PRO A 169 -0.29 15.74 5.80
CA PRO A 169 -1.41 15.01 6.40
C PRO A 169 -2.50 14.75 5.35
N HIS A 170 -3.14 13.58 5.44
CA HIS A 170 -4.37 13.34 4.70
C HIS A 170 -5.56 13.54 5.63
N ARG A 171 -6.62 14.19 5.17
CA ARG A 171 -7.79 14.53 6.01
C ARG A 171 -9.05 14.11 5.30
N VAL A 172 -9.93 13.39 6.00
CA VAL A 172 -11.16 12.85 5.42
C VAL A 172 -12.37 13.04 6.33
N LYS A 173 -13.55 12.97 5.75
CA LYS A 173 -14.85 12.94 6.44
C LYS A 173 -15.74 11.87 5.81
N ALA A 174 -16.86 11.56 6.47
CA ALA A 174 -17.90 10.74 5.85
C ALA A 174 -18.44 11.40 4.57
N PRO A 175 -18.85 10.61 3.57
CA PRO A 175 -19.38 11.14 2.32
C PRO A 175 -20.67 11.93 2.58
N SER A 176 -20.81 13.06 1.88
CA SER A 176 -21.98 13.94 1.91
C SER A 176 -22.95 13.67 0.76
N ARG A 177 -22.55 12.82 -0.19
CA ARG A 177 -23.31 12.44 -1.37
C ARG A 177 -23.26 10.93 -1.55
N ALA A 178 -24.34 10.39 -2.11
CA ALA A 178 -24.37 8.99 -2.50
C ALA A 178 -23.41 8.76 -3.68
N TRP A 179 -22.76 7.60 -3.69
CA TRP A 179 -21.97 7.15 -4.84
C TRP A 179 -22.88 6.93 -6.05
N HIS A 180 -22.39 7.29 -7.22
CA HIS A 180 -23.18 7.10 -8.45
C HIS A 180 -23.24 5.61 -8.81
N PRO A 181 -24.43 5.02 -9.00
CA PRO A 181 -24.60 3.56 -9.08
C PRO A 181 -23.94 2.93 -10.31
N HIS A 182 -23.67 3.70 -11.36
CA HIS A 182 -23.01 3.23 -12.58
C HIS A 182 -21.49 3.47 -12.60
N THR A 183 -20.92 4.07 -11.55
CA THR A 183 -19.48 4.28 -11.45
C THR A 183 -18.84 3.07 -10.77
N PRO A 184 -17.74 2.50 -11.31
CA PRO A 184 -17.05 1.39 -10.67
C PRO A 184 -16.70 1.70 -9.22
N PHE A 185 -16.68 0.67 -8.36
CA PHE A 185 -16.33 0.85 -6.95
C PHE A 185 -14.96 1.53 -6.82
N HIS A 186 -14.84 2.42 -5.84
CA HIS A 186 -13.60 3.10 -5.47
C HIS A 186 -13.65 3.30 -3.94
N PRO A 187 -12.53 3.22 -3.19
CA PRO A 187 -12.52 3.42 -1.74
C PRO A 187 -13.19 4.72 -1.27
N ALA A 188 -13.14 5.78 -2.09
CA ALA A 188 -13.88 7.04 -1.88
C ALA A 188 -15.42 6.90 -1.80
N TRP A 189 -15.97 5.71 -2.03
CA TRP A 189 -17.33 5.36 -1.61
C TRP A 189 -17.55 5.66 -0.12
N TYR A 190 -16.51 5.49 0.71
CA TYR A 190 -16.60 5.57 2.16
C TYR A 190 -16.09 6.87 2.76
N TYR A 191 -15.49 7.75 1.97
CA TYR A 191 -14.90 8.98 2.47
C TYR A 191 -14.89 10.09 1.42
N GLU A 192 -14.86 11.32 1.90
CA GLU A 192 -14.56 12.51 1.11
C GLU A 192 -13.33 13.21 1.69
N PRO A 193 -12.46 13.81 0.85
CA PRO A 193 -11.41 14.70 1.33
C PRO A 193 -11.99 15.84 2.18
N PHE A 194 -11.29 16.18 3.26
CA PHE A 194 -11.65 17.29 4.13
C PHE A 194 -10.54 18.33 4.21
N GLU A 195 -10.84 19.52 3.73
CA GLU A 195 -9.94 20.66 3.84
C GLU A 195 -10.14 21.40 5.18
N LEU A 196 -9.19 21.26 6.10
CA LEU A 196 -9.24 21.96 7.38
C LEU A 196 -9.15 23.50 7.15
N PRO A 197 -10.14 24.29 7.60
CA PRO A 197 -10.05 25.75 7.54
C PRO A 197 -8.88 26.29 8.38
N GLY A 198 -8.13 27.25 7.84
CA GLY A 198 -6.98 27.84 8.53
C GLY A 198 -5.74 26.93 8.60
N ARG A 199 -5.73 25.79 7.89
CA ARG A 199 -4.55 24.92 7.80
C ARG A 199 -3.37 25.66 7.18
N ARG A 200 -2.15 25.37 7.66
CA ARG A 200 -0.93 25.91 7.05
C ARG A 200 -0.67 25.20 5.73
N MET A 201 -0.36 25.94 4.68
CA MET A 201 -0.15 25.39 3.34
C MET A 201 1.25 25.69 2.81
N ASN A 202 1.82 24.76 2.06
CA ASN A 202 2.92 25.02 1.15
C ASN A 202 2.34 25.52 -0.18
N ALA A 203 2.52 26.80 -0.47
CA ALA A 203 1.92 27.46 -1.63
C ALA A 203 2.38 26.88 -2.98
N SER A 204 3.61 26.36 -3.10
CA SER A 204 4.11 25.85 -4.39
C SER A 204 3.63 24.43 -4.71
N ARG A 205 3.31 23.64 -3.69
CA ARG A 205 2.89 22.23 -3.83
C ARG A 205 1.39 22.02 -3.62
N GLY A 206 0.70 23.00 -3.03
CA GLY A 206 -0.70 22.84 -2.62
C GLY A 206 -0.88 21.84 -1.49
N TRP A 207 0.14 21.59 -0.67
CA TRP A 207 0.12 20.60 0.40
C TRP A 207 -0.01 21.24 1.77
N GLU A 208 -0.85 20.65 2.64
CA GLU A 208 -0.93 21.05 4.04
C GLU A 208 0.41 20.76 4.75
N ILE A 209 0.81 21.66 5.64
CA ILE A 209 1.97 21.46 6.51
C ILE A 209 1.49 21.29 7.95
N TYR A 210 1.65 20.08 8.49
CA TYR A 210 1.28 19.76 9.86
C TYR A 210 2.45 19.07 10.59
N ARG A 211 3.17 19.84 11.44
CA ARG A 211 4.38 19.37 12.13
C ARG A 211 4.10 18.44 13.33
N LYS A 212 2.87 18.45 13.86
CA LYS A 212 2.44 17.61 14.99
C LYS A 212 1.89 16.26 14.52
N SER A 213 2.32 15.78 13.36
CA SER A 213 1.94 14.46 12.88
C SER A 213 2.57 13.38 13.77
N SER A 214 1.84 12.97 14.81
CA SER A 214 2.10 11.70 15.47
C SER A 214 1.60 10.61 14.53
N LEU A 215 2.47 9.69 14.09
CA LEU A 215 2.00 8.42 13.56
C LEU A 215 1.30 7.69 14.71
N ILE A 216 -0.02 7.81 14.79
CA ILE A 216 -0.82 7.04 15.76
C ILE A 216 -1.10 5.69 15.10
N TRP A 217 -0.11 4.80 15.14
CA TRP A 217 -0.35 3.39 14.87
C TRP A 217 -0.86 2.74 16.16
N ARG A 218 -2.08 2.21 16.12
CA ARG A 218 -2.48 1.20 17.10
C ARG A 218 -1.98 -0.13 16.56
N CYS A 219 -0.78 -0.54 16.95
CA CYS A 219 -0.44 -1.96 16.90
C CYS A 219 -1.38 -2.65 17.88
N GLY A 220 -2.36 -3.38 17.34
CA GLY A 220 -3.17 -4.34 18.11
C GLY A 220 -2.38 -5.60 18.37
#